data_AF-A0A1B6GBJ4-F1
#
_entry.id   AF-A0A1B6GBJ4-F1
#
_cell.length_a   1.000
_cell.length_b   1.000
_cell.length_c   1.000
_cell.angle_alpha   90.00
_cell.angle_beta   90.00
_cell.angle_gamma   90.00
#
_symmetry.space_group_name_H-M   'P 1'
#
loop_
_entity.id
_entity.type
_entity.pdbx_description
1 polymer ?
#
loop_
_entity_poly.entity_id
_entity_poly.type
_entity_poly.pdbx_seq_one_letter_code
_entity_poly.pdbx_strand_id
1 'polypeptide(L)'
;KKEIRIAKLAAKSNVVNCSNNKTKAAWGIIRKTAKPNGAPLPVPPNLTADMFNQFFIDYVHTIRSNIPPSLIDHNFYLNKCTFKNRENLGKFKLKEFSVEEVYATINGLRDSFCLDIYGLNAAIMK
;
A
#
# COMPACT_ATOMS: atom_id res chain seq x y z
N LYS A 1 -16.05 17.29 -30.67
CA LYS A 1 -16.12 17.16 -29.18
C LYS A 1 -15.43 15.91 -28.62
N LYS A 2 -15.56 14.74 -29.27
CA LYS A 2 -14.94 13.46 -28.82
C LYS A 2 -13.40 13.50 -28.78
N GLU A 3 -12.77 14.04 -29.82
CA GLU A 3 -11.30 14.15 -29.91
C GLU A 3 -10.69 15.03 -28.82
N ILE A 4 -11.30 16.18 -28.54
CA ILE A 4 -10.88 17.07 -27.44
C ILE A 4 -10.95 16.34 -26.09
N ARG A 5 -11.97 15.49 -25.88
CA ARG A 5 -12.11 14.71 -24.64
C ARG A 5 -11.00 13.66 -24.52
N ILE A 6 -10.67 12.99 -25.62
CA ILE A 6 -9.61 11.98 -25.68
C ILE A 6 -8.24 12.63 -25.42
N ALA A 7 -7.95 13.76 -26.08
CA ALA A 7 -6.71 14.50 -25.86
C ALA A 7 -6.55 14.96 -24.40
N LYS A 8 -7.63 15.45 -23.76
CA LYS A 8 -7.62 15.83 -22.34
C LYS A 8 -7.39 14.64 -21.41
N LEU A 9 -7.91 13.46 -21.74
CA LEU A 9 -7.70 12.25 -20.97
C LEU A 9 -6.24 11.78 -21.08
N ALA A 10 -5.71 11.73 -22.30
CA ALA A 10 -4.31 11.37 -22.56
C ALA A 10 -3.33 12.30 -21.83
N ALA A 11 -3.57 13.62 -21.87
CA ALA A 11 -2.74 14.59 -21.16
C ALA A 11 -2.75 14.36 -19.63
N LYS A 12 -3.92 14.10 -19.04
CA LYS A 12 -4.04 13.80 -17.61
C LYS A 12 -3.34 12.50 -17.22
N SER A 13 -3.50 11.45 -18.02
CA SER A 13 -2.81 10.17 -17.80
C SER A 13 -1.30 10.33 -17.88
N ASN A 14 -0.81 11.12 -18.82
CA ASN A 14 0.62 11.40 -18.96
C ASN A 14 1.18 12.15 -17.73
N VAL A 15 0.45 13.15 -17.21
CA VAL A 15 0.83 13.88 -15.99
C VAL A 15 0.93 12.95 -14.77
N VAL A 16 0.02 11.98 -14.64
CA VAL A 16 0.10 11.00 -13.53
C VAL A 16 1.28 10.06 -13.74
N ASN A 17 1.45 9.51 -14.95
CA ASN A 17 2.48 8.52 -15.26
C ASN A 17 3.91 9.06 -15.15
N CYS A 18 4.12 10.33 -15.52
CA CYS A 18 5.41 11.00 -15.43
C CYS A 18 5.71 11.62 -14.05
N SER A 19 4.79 11.53 -13.09
CA SER A 19 4.99 12.13 -11.77
C SER A 19 5.75 11.20 -10.81
N ASN A 20 6.64 11.78 -10.00
CA ASN A 20 7.34 11.05 -8.93
C ASN A 20 6.38 10.50 -7.87
N ASN A 21 5.25 11.18 -7.65
CA ASN A 21 4.20 10.75 -6.74
C ASN A 21 2.85 10.71 -7.48
N LYS A 22 2.54 9.52 -7.99
CA LYS A 22 1.34 9.25 -8.81
C LYS A 22 0.04 9.56 -8.07
N THR A 23 -0.02 9.21 -6.79
CA THR A 23 -1.18 9.44 -5.93
C THR A 23 -1.46 10.93 -5.75
N LYS A 24 -0.42 11.73 -5.46
CA LYS A 24 -0.54 13.19 -5.32
C LYS A 24 -0.94 13.85 -6.64
N ALA A 25 -0.37 13.41 -7.77
CA ALA A 25 -0.71 13.91 -9.09
C ALA A 25 -2.18 13.61 -9.47
N ALA A 26 -2.64 12.39 -9.21
CA ALA A 26 -4.03 11.99 -9.44
C ALA A 26 -5.01 12.83 -8.60
N TRP A 27 -4.74 12.99 -7.30
CA TRP A 27 -5.56 13.84 -6.42
C TRP A 27 -5.59 15.30 -6.85
N GLY A 28 -4.47 15.84 -7.33
CA GLY A 28 -4.41 17.20 -7.88
C GLY A 28 -5.31 17.39 -9.10
N ILE A 29 -5.39 16.39 -9.98
CA ILE A 29 -6.30 16.40 -11.14
C ILE A 29 -7.75 16.34 -10.67
N ILE A 30 -8.08 15.44 -9.74
CA ILE A 30 -9.44 15.30 -9.18
C ILE A 30 -9.90 16.62 -8.58
N ARG A 31 -9.08 17.24 -7.74
CA ARG A 31 -9.39 18.53 -7.08
C ARG A 31 -9.65 19.65 -8.09
N LYS A 32 -8.85 19.72 -9.17
CA LYS A 32 -9.05 20.71 -10.25
C LYS A 32 -10.31 20.46 -11.07
N THR A 33 -10.79 19.22 -11.15
CA THR A 33 -11.99 18.85 -11.89
C THR A 33 -13.27 18.83 -11.07
N ALA A 34 -13.15 18.72 -9.74
CA ALA A 34 -14.27 18.79 -8.83
C ALA A 34 -14.82 20.23 -8.84
N LYS A 35 -16.02 20.41 -9.40
CA LYS A 35 -16.72 21.70 -9.32
C LYS A 35 -17.14 21.90 -7.85
N PRO A 36 -16.72 22.99 -7.18
CA PRO A 36 -17.07 23.22 -5.78
C PRO A 36 -18.59 23.36 -5.54
N ASN A 37 -19.36 23.69 -6.58
CA ASN A 37 -20.83 23.89 -6.54
C ASN A 37 -21.58 23.04 -7.57
N GLY A 38 -21.10 21.82 -7.86
CA GLY A 38 -21.85 20.90 -8.72
C GLY A 38 -23.12 20.42 -8.02
N ALA A 39 -24.23 20.26 -8.76
CA ALA A 39 -25.40 19.55 -8.26
C ALA A 39 -24.95 18.20 -7.65
N PRO A 40 -25.52 17.78 -6.50
CA PRO A 40 -25.15 16.52 -5.89
C PRO A 40 -25.28 15.42 -6.94
N LEU A 41 -24.22 14.61 -7.06
CA LEU A 41 -24.26 13.45 -7.93
C LEU A 41 -25.46 12.60 -7.52
N PRO A 42 -26.18 11.98 -8.47
CA PRO A 42 -27.26 11.06 -8.14
C PRO A 42 -26.74 10.08 -7.09
N VAL A 43 -27.49 9.94 -6.00
CA VAL A 43 -27.15 9.05 -4.89
C VAL A 43 -26.87 7.68 -5.51
N PRO A 44 -25.65 7.12 -5.34
CA PRO A 44 -25.37 5.78 -5.83
C PRO A 44 -26.41 4.82 -5.27
N PRO A 45 -26.79 3.75 -5.99
CA PRO A 45 -27.67 2.74 -5.42
C PRO A 45 -27.11 2.33 -4.06
N ASN A 46 -27.98 2.29 -3.04
CA ASN A 46 -27.61 1.97 -1.67
C ASN A 46 -26.81 0.66 -1.69
N LEU A 47 -25.50 0.77 -1.47
CA LEU A 47 -24.62 -0.38 -1.39
C LEU A 47 -24.98 -1.09 -0.09
N THR A 48 -25.69 -2.20 -0.19
CA THR A 48 -25.98 -3.01 0.99
C THR A 48 -24.70 -3.66 1.49
N ALA A 49 -24.66 -3.98 2.79
CA ALA A 49 -23.54 -4.70 3.38
C ALA A 49 -23.26 -6.02 2.63
N ASP A 50 -24.32 -6.70 2.18
CA ASP A 50 -24.21 -7.95 1.42
C ASP A 50 -23.54 -7.74 0.07
N MET A 51 -23.92 -6.70 -0.68
CA MET A 51 -23.27 -6.37 -1.95
C MET A 51 -21.79 -6.02 -1.77
N PHE A 52 -21.46 -5.29 -0.70
CA PHE A 52 -20.08 -4.97 -0.38
C PHE A 52 -19.28 -6.24 -0.05
N ASN A 53 -19.80 -7.08 0.85
CA ASN A 53 -19.13 -8.32 1.24
C ASN A 53 -18.94 -9.27 0.05
N GLN A 54 -19.98 -9.42 -0.77
CA GLN A 54 -19.93 -10.27 -1.97
C GLN A 54 -18.86 -9.78 -2.95
N PHE A 55 -18.76 -8.47 -3.17
CA PHE A 55 -17.72 -7.89 -4.02
C PHE A 55 -16.31 -8.27 -3.58
N PHE A 56 -15.99 -8.20 -2.27
CA PHE A 56 -14.66 -8.59 -1.78
C PHE A 56 -14.40 -10.08 -1.90
N ILE A 57 -15.40 -10.92 -1.62
CA ILE A 57 -15.30 -12.37 -1.79
C ILE A 57 -14.99 -12.70 -3.25
N ASP A 58 -15.78 -12.16 -4.17
CA ASP A 58 -15.63 -12.39 -5.61
C ASP A 58 -14.27 -11.87 -6.13
N TYR A 59 -13.81 -10.74 -5.59
CA TYR A 59 -12.51 -10.16 -5.95
C TYR A 59 -11.34 -11.02 -5.45
N VAL A 60 -11.43 -11.56 -4.22
CA VAL A 60 -10.42 -12.51 -3.69
C VAL A 60 -10.38 -13.78 -4.52
N HIS A 61 -11.53 -14.33 -4.91
CA HIS A 61 -11.58 -15.48 -5.81
C HIS A 61 -10.94 -15.19 -7.17
N THR A 62 -11.22 -14.01 -7.73
CA THR A 62 -10.65 -13.56 -8.99
C THR A 62 -9.12 -13.40 -8.90
N ILE A 63 -8.61 -12.79 -7.82
CA ILE A 63 -7.16 -12.70 -7.60
C ILE A 63 -6.56 -14.10 -7.52
N ARG A 64 -7.16 -14.99 -6.71
CA ARG A 64 -6.70 -16.36 -6.53
C ARG A 64 -6.65 -17.12 -7.86
N SER A 65 -7.66 -17.00 -8.72
CA SER A 65 -7.67 -17.70 -10.02
C SER A 65 -6.65 -17.13 -11.00
N ASN A 66 -6.26 -15.87 -10.85
CA ASN A 66 -5.26 -15.21 -11.70
C ASN A 66 -3.82 -15.44 -11.23
N ILE A 67 -3.61 -15.97 -10.02
CA ILE A 67 -2.27 -16.35 -9.55
C ILE A 67 -1.88 -17.66 -10.25
N PRO A 68 -0.81 -17.67 -11.07
CA PRO A 68 -0.35 -18.89 -11.71
C PRO A 68 0.06 -19.91 -10.64
N PRO A 69 -0.19 -21.21 -10.88
CA PRO A 69 0.27 -22.24 -9.96
C PRO A 69 1.79 -22.15 -9.80
N SER A 70 2.25 -22.08 -8.56
CA SER A 70 3.69 -22.09 -8.30
C SER A 70 4.25 -23.45 -8.71
N LEU A 71 5.26 -23.44 -9.59
CA LEU A 71 6.07 -24.63 -9.90
C LEU A 71 6.92 -25.07 -8.70
N ILE A 72 7.03 -24.19 -7.70
CA ILE A 72 8.00 -24.29 -6.62
C ILE A 72 7.24 -24.27 -5.30
N ASP A 73 7.37 -25.36 -4.55
CA ASP A 73 6.78 -25.48 -3.21
C ASP A 73 7.54 -24.63 -2.18
N HIS A 74 6.88 -24.27 -1.08
CA HIS A 74 7.47 -23.52 0.04
C HIS A 74 8.79 -24.15 0.53
N ASN A 75 8.87 -25.49 0.51
CA ASN A 75 10.07 -26.24 0.86
C ASN A 75 11.29 -25.90 0.02
N PHE A 76 11.15 -25.54 -1.26
CA PHE A 76 12.29 -25.14 -2.09
C PHE A 76 12.94 -23.85 -1.58
N TYR A 77 12.13 -22.88 -1.15
CA TYR A 77 12.64 -21.63 -0.58
C TYR A 77 13.27 -21.86 0.79
N LEU A 78 12.66 -22.71 1.61
CA LEU A 78 13.18 -23.05 2.94
C LEU A 78 14.45 -23.90 2.88
N ASN A 79 14.58 -24.80 1.91
CA ASN A 79 15.77 -25.64 1.72
C ASN A 79 17.02 -24.82 1.39
N LYS A 80 16.87 -23.65 0.77
CA LYS A 80 17.98 -22.71 0.54
C LYS A 80 18.46 -22.05 1.84
N CYS A 81 17.59 -21.93 2.84
CA CYS A 81 17.94 -21.39 4.16
C CYS A 81 18.56 -22.45 5.08
N THR A 82 18.20 -23.73 4.93
CA THR A 82 18.58 -24.79 5.87
C THR A 82 19.95 -25.42 5.63
N PHE A 83 20.59 -25.23 4.46
CA PHE A 83 21.84 -25.91 4.13
C PHE A 83 23.11 -25.05 4.16
N LYS A 84 23.03 -23.72 3.98
CA LYS A 84 24.23 -22.85 3.98
C LYS A 84 24.44 -22.03 5.26
N ASN A 85 23.43 -21.95 6.13
CA ASN A 85 23.45 -21.10 7.32
C ASN A 85 23.17 -21.84 8.63
N ARG A 86 23.32 -23.17 8.71
CA ARG A 86 23.16 -23.87 10.00
C ARG A 86 24.20 -23.45 11.06
N GLU A 87 25.36 -22.97 10.64
CA GLU A 87 26.37 -22.43 11.56
C GLU A 87 26.11 -20.96 11.96
N ASN A 88 25.30 -20.23 11.18
CA ASN A 88 24.99 -18.80 11.39
C ASN A 88 23.49 -18.53 11.64
N LEU A 89 22.68 -19.56 11.90
CA LEU A 89 21.37 -19.41 12.54
C LEU A 89 21.66 -18.99 13.98
N GLY A 90 22.01 -17.71 14.12
CA GLY A 90 22.19 -17.03 15.40
C GLY A 90 21.02 -17.45 16.26
N LYS A 91 21.34 -18.10 17.38
CA LYS A 91 20.38 -18.71 18.30
C LYS A 91 19.30 -17.66 18.57
N PHE A 92 18.13 -17.80 17.94
CA PHE A 92 16.99 -16.96 18.26
C PHE A 92 16.67 -17.27 19.72
N LYS A 93 16.97 -16.32 20.58
CA LYS A 93 16.71 -16.42 22.00
C LYS A 93 15.69 -15.35 22.34
N LEU A 94 14.57 -15.78 22.90
CA LEU A 94 13.70 -14.89 23.63
C LEU A 94 14.50 -14.44 24.86
N LYS A 95 14.80 -13.14 24.93
CA LYS A 95 15.43 -12.51 26.07
C LYS A 95 14.33 -11.77 26.83
N GLU A 96 14.28 -11.98 28.14
CA GLU A 96 13.48 -11.11 29.00
C GLU A 96 14.09 -9.70 28.98
N PHE A 97 13.24 -8.70 28.85
CA PHE A 97 13.63 -7.30 28.81
C PHE A 97 12.95 -6.54 29.94
N SER A 98 13.65 -5.53 30.46
CA SER A 98 13.08 -4.66 31.50
C SER A 98 12.28 -3.50 30.87
N VAL A 99 11.43 -2.87 31.67
CA VAL A 99 10.66 -1.69 31.23
C VAL A 99 11.59 -0.55 30.83
N GLU A 100 12.72 -0.41 31.52
CA GLU A 100 13.74 0.60 31.27
C GLU A 100 14.45 0.38 29.93
N GLU A 101 14.77 -0.87 29.57
CA GLU A 101 15.36 -1.22 28.26
C GLU A 101 14.41 -0.85 27.10
N VAL A 102 13.11 -1.09 27.26
CA VAL A 102 12.08 -0.72 26.27
C VAL A 102 11.97 0.80 26.16
N TYR A 103 11.92 1.49 27.30
CA TYR A 103 11.82 2.96 27.34
C TYR A 103 13.04 3.64 26.69
N ALA A 104 14.25 3.16 27.00
CA ALA A 104 15.48 3.64 26.39
C ALA A 104 15.50 3.41 24.87
N THR A 105 15.03 2.24 24.41
CA THR A 105 14.94 1.92 22.98
C THR A 105 13.96 2.84 22.26
N ILE A 106 12.76 3.06 22.82
CA ILE A 106 11.75 3.97 22.26
C ILE A 106 12.29 5.40 22.18
N ASN A 107 12.97 5.87 23.23
CA ASN A 107 13.59 7.19 23.20
C ASN A 107 14.73 7.28 22.18
N GLY A 108 15.51 6.22 21.98
CA GLY A 108 16.52 6.18 20.92
C GLY A 108 15.95 6.17 19.49
N LEU A 109 14.75 5.61 19.30
CA LEU A 109 14.04 5.64 18.00
C LEU A 109 13.54 7.05 17.63
N ARG A 110 13.34 7.92 18.63
CA ARG A 110 12.87 9.30 18.44
C ARG A 110 13.83 10.15 17.59
N ASP A 111 15.11 9.79 17.57
CA ASP A 111 16.15 10.47 16.81
C ASP A 111 16.45 9.79 15.46
N SER A 112 15.72 8.73 15.10
CA SER A 112 15.87 8.09 13.80
C SER A 112 15.10 8.86 12.72
N PHE A 113 15.81 9.28 11.67
CA PHE A 113 15.22 9.88 10.47
C PHE A 113 14.53 8.83 9.58
N CYS A 114 13.74 7.94 10.18
CA CYS A 114 12.97 6.97 9.42
C CYS A 114 11.78 7.70 8.77
N LEU A 115 11.93 7.99 7.48
CA LEU A 115 10.85 8.49 6.62
C LEU A 115 10.01 7.30 6.18
N ASP A 116 8.70 7.40 6.33
CA ASP A 116 7.78 6.42 5.74
C ASP A 116 7.78 6.54 4.20
N ILE A 117 7.03 5.66 3.53
CA ILE A 117 6.89 5.66 2.07
C ILE A 117 6.22 6.94 1.51
N TYR A 118 5.68 7.80 2.37
CA TYR A 118 5.12 9.11 2.05
C TYR A 118 6.05 10.26 2.41
N GLY A 119 7.26 9.99 2.92
CA GLY A 119 8.21 10.99 3.36
C GLY A 119 7.81 11.67 4.67
N LEU A 120 6.92 11.05 5.46
CA LEU A 120 6.51 11.51 6.77
C LEU A 120 7.36 10.84 7.83
N ASN A 121 7.79 11.61 8.82
CA ASN A 121 8.48 11.09 10.00
C ASN A 121 7.56 11.19 11.22
N ALA A 122 7.91 10.46 12.28
CA ALA A 122 7.17 10.50 13.55
C ALA A 122 7.20 11.90 14.22
N ALA A 123 8.12 12.79 13.83
CA ALA A 123 8.17 14.16 14.32
C ALA A 123 7.05 15.04 13.75
N ILE A 124 6.54 14.75 12.55
CA ILE A 124 5.40 15.44 11.94
C ILE A 124 4.05 14.97 12.51
N MET A 125 4.00 13.77 13.11
CA MET A 125 2.78 13.23 13.73
C MET A 125 2.57 13.65 15.20
N LYS A 126 3.47 14.48 15.75
CA LYS A 126 3.26 15.18 17.02
C LYS A 126 2.53 16.49 16.80
#